data_AF-A0A8D8F0Y9-F1
#
_entry.id   AF-A0A8D8F0Y9-F1
#
_cell.length_a   1.000
_cell.length_b   1.000
_cell.length_c   1.000
_cell.angle_alpha   90.00
_cell.angle_beta   90.00
_cell.angle_gamma   90.00
#
_symmetry.space_group_name_H-M   'P 1'
#
loop_
_entity.id
_entity.type
_entity.pdbx_description
1 polymer ?
#
loop_
_entity_poly.entity_id
_entity_poly.type
_entity_poly.pdbx_seq_one_letter_code
_entity_poly.pdbx_strand_id
1 'polypeptide(L)'
;MMILKRIGSFLNAEKLPLASEVNMSEHAAGSIKLAIHHSDKGEGTLYRLKKNSLIHVHPGASLLGRRVAIYCNYPADGKEFNRHVYTQLQWCSPTGTLLSQSGGSKFVSIRDVDCYCTVHLNHSGAYHFYVQYEGAEEGPQAGLYVQVEPSLTVGKGDSLTVLPLEAIRCQTVIAKLMGPVGSWEAKLRVAKESGYNVIHFTPI
;
A
#
# COMPACT_ATOMS: atom_id res chain seq x y z
N MET A 1 -35.09 -32.64 41.08
CA MET A 1 -35.36 -33.66 40.04
C MET A 1 -36.37 -33.10 39.04
N MET A 2 -35.91 -32.47 37.97
CA MET A 2 -36.43 -32.65 36.60
C MET A 2 -35.54 -31.83 35.65
N ILE A 3 -34.82 -32.60 34.84
CA ILE A 3 -34.06 -32.24 33.64
C ILE A 3 -35.06 -32.27 32.48
N LEU A 4 -34.98 -31.35 31.51
CA LEU A 4 -35.27 -31.54 30.07
C LEU A 4 -34.90 -30.22 29.35
N LYS A 5 -33.82 -30.10 28.56
CA LYS A 5 -33.49 -30.62 27.20
C LYS A 5 -33.59 -29.53 26.12
N ARG A 6 -32.40 -29.14 25.64
CA ARG A 6 -31.96 -28.90 24.24
C ARG A 6 -33.02 -28.71 23.14
N ILE A 7 -32.84 -27.62 22.40
CA ILE A 7 -33.10 -27.44 20.96
C ILE A 7 -31.81 -26.74 20.45
N GLY A 8 -30.88 -27.37 19.71
CA GLY A 8 -30.98 -27.67 18.27
C GLY A 8 -30.60 -26.41 17.46
N SER A 9 -29.32 -26.05 17.34
CA SER A 9 -28.41 -26.30 16.19
C SER A 9 -28.92 -25.80 14.84
N PHE A 10 -28.22 -24.84 14.21
CA PHE A 10 -28.07 -24.46 12.78
C PHE A 10 -27.47 -23.03 12.84
N LEU A 11 -26.27 -22.65 12.37
CA LEU A 11 -25.43 -23.04 11.25
C LEU A 11 -23.94 -22.82 11.65
N ASN A 12 -23.07 -23.73 11.26
CA ASN A 12 -21.63 -23.48 11.19
C ASN A 12 -21.37 -22.52 10.02
N ALA A 13 -20.96 -21.29 10.30
CA ALA A 13 -20.22 -20.49 9.34
C ALA A 13 -18.74 -20.89 9.47
N GLU A 14 -18.26 -21.61 8.47
CA GLU A 14 -16.86 -21.92 8.28
C GLU A 14 -16.02 -20.64 8.39
N LYS A 15 -14.97 -20.71 9.21
CA LYS A 15 -13.89 -19.71 9.22
C LYS A 15 -13.21 -19.71 7.85
N LEU A 16 -13.64 -18.80 6.97
CA LEU A 16 -12.79 -18.29 5.91
C LEU A 16 -11.72 -17.39 6.58
N PRO A 17 -10.42 -17.63 6.38
CA PRO A 17 -9.42 -16.68 6.83
C PRO A 17 -9.60 -15.40 6.02
N LEU A 18 -10.15 -14.37 6.68
CA LEU A 18 -10.12 -13.00 6.21
C LEU A 18 -8.64 -12.60 6.05
N ALA A 19 -8.35 -11.88 4.97
CA ALA A 19 -7.03 -11.39 4.58
C ALA A 19 -6.13 -11.08 5.79
N SER A 20 -4.94 -11.63 5.81
CA SER A 20 -3.94 -11.44 6.86
C SER A 20 -3.62 -9.95 7.01
N GLU A 21 -4.30 -9.28 7.94
CA GLU A 21 -3.85 -8.04 8.54
C GLU A 21 -2.64 -8.37 9.41
N VAL A 22 -1.45 -8.20 8.81
CA VAL A 22 -0.19 -8.19 9.54
C VAL A 22 -0.19 -6.92 10.40
N ASN A 23 -0.55 -7.08 11.67
CA ASN A 23 -0.34 -6.06 12.70
C ASN A 23 1.16 -5.79 12.85
N MET A 24 1.66 -4.72 12.23
CA MET A 24 3.00 -4.20 12.47
C MET A 24 2.89 -3.03 13.45
N SER A 25 3.30 -3.30 14.69
CA SER A 25 3.48 -2.33 15.76
C SER A 25 4.41 -1.19 15.35
N GLU A 26 4.03 0.04 15.71
CA GLU A 26 4.90 1.22 15.65
C GLU A 26 6.24 0.94 16.36
N HIS A 27 7.34 1.36 15.71
CA HIS A 27 8.74 1.31 16.18
C HIS A 27 9.50 -0.03 16.13
N ALA A 28 9.68 -0.54 14.92
CA ALA A 28 10.99 -0.97 14.41
C ALA A 28 10.90 -0.93 12.87
N ALA A 29 11.64 -0.05 12.20
CA ALA A 29 11.60 0.05 10.74
C ALA A 29 12.32 -1.14 10.10
N GLY A 30 11.74 -2.34 10.25
CA GLY A 30 12.10 -3.51 9.45
C GLY A 30 11.71 -3.24 8.00
N SER A 31 12.57 -3.63 7.07
CA SER A 31 12.25 -3.57 5.64
C SER A 31 11.11 -4.54 5.31
N ILE A 32 10.11 -4.07 4.57
CA ILE A 32 9.00 -4.91 4.08
C ILE A 32 9.48 -5.62 2.80
N LYS A 33 9.50 -6.96 2.80
CA LYS A 33 9.88 -7.75 1.63
C LYS A 33 8.66 -8.10 0.79
N LEU A 34 8.72 -7.80 -0.51
CA LEU A 34 7.66 -8.12 -1.47
C LEU A 34 8.24 -8.92 -2.64
N ALA A 35 7.67 -10.09 -2.91
CA ALA A 35 8.11 -10.96 -4.00
C ALA A 35 7.36 -10.65 -5.30
N ILE A 36 8.06 -10.64 -6.44
CA ILE A 36 7.43 -10.66 -7.77
C ILE A 36 7.57 -12.05 -8.37
N HIS A 37 6.46 -12.62 -8.82
CA HIS A 37 6.40 -13.95 -9.43
C HIS A 37 6.25 -13.88 -10.95
N HIS A 38 6.70 -14.90 -11.65
CA HIS A 38 6.57 -14.97 -13.11
C HIS A 38 5.10 -14.94 -13.53
N SER A 39 4.77 -14.14 -14.55
CA SER A 39 3.41 -14.00 -15.11
C SER A 39 2.35 -13.51 -14.12
N ASP A 40 2.74 -13.09 -12.92
CA ASP A 40 1.86 -12.36 -12.00
C ASP A 40 2.02 -10.87 -12.27
N LYS A 41 0.96 -10.24 -12.79
CA LYS A 41 0.93 -8.80 -13.08
C LYS A 41 0.50 -7.96 -11.87
N GLY A 42 0.29 -8.58 -10.71
CA GLY A 42 -0.24 -7.92 -9.51
C GLY A 42 -1.71 -7.55 -9.66
N GLU A 43 -2.41 -8.17 -10.63
CA GLU A 43 -3.84 -7.95 -10.83
C GLU A 43 -4.60 -8.63 -9.69
N GLY A 44 -5.37 -7.85 -8.92
CA GLY A 44 -6.19 -8.35 -7.80
C GLY A 44 -5.51 -8.35 -6.42
N THR A 45 -4.20 -8.05 -6.34
CA THR A 45 -3.50 -7.90 -5.05
C THR A 45 -3.01 -6.47 -4.85
N LEU A 46 -3.30 -5.89 -3.69
CA LEU A 46 -2.85 -4.54 -3.33
C LEU A 46 -2.16 -4.55 -1.97
N TYR A 47 -0.88 -4.17 -1.93
CA TYR A 47 -0.13 -4.06 -0.70
C TYR A 47 -0.30 -2.65 -0.10
N ARG A 48 -0.92 -2.55 1.07
CA ARG A 48 -1.06 -1.28 1.80
C ARG A 48 0.10 -1.08 2.76
N LEU A 49 0.77 0.06 2.66
CA LEU A 49 1.98 0.39 3.39
C LEU A 49 1.79 1.74 4.10
N LYS A 50 2.45 1.93 5.24
CA LYS A 50 2.50 3.24 5.90
C LYS A 50 3.56 4.13 5.25
N LYS A 51 3.46 5.45 5.40
CA LYS A 51 4.52 6.38 4.98
C LYS A 51 5.85 6.03 5.66
N ASN A 52 6.96 6.34 4.98
CA ASN A 52 8.32 6.04 5.41
C ASN A 52 8.61 4.53 5.47
N SER A 53 7.84 3.71 4.75
CA SER A 53 8.13 2.28 4.61
C SER A 53 9.34 2.09 3.72
N LEU A 54 10.32 1.32 4.19
CA LEU A 54 11.42 0.82 3.37
C LEU A 54 11.00 -0.54 2.78
N ILE A 55 10.91 -0.63 1.46
CA ILE A 55 10.54 -1.87 0.79
C ILE A 55 11.75 -2.52 0.11
N HIS A 56 11.82 -3.84 0.19
CA HIS A 56 12.74 -4.69 -0.54
C HIS A 56 11.93 -5.55 -1.51
N VAL A 57 11.92 -5.15 -2.78
CA VAL A 57 11.29 -5.94 -3.85
C VAL A 57 12.28 -6.99 -4.30
N HIS A 58 11.91 -8.26 -4.21
CA HIS A 58 12.80 -9.38 -4.50
C HIS A 58 12.13 -10.35 -5.50
N PRO A 59 12.90 -11.20 -6.19
CA PRO A 59 12.35 -12.16 -7.12
C PRO A 59 11.77 -13.35 -6.35
N GLY A 60 10.60 -13.82 -6.76
CA GLY A 60 10.09 -15.13 -6.36
C GLY A 60 10.89 -16.26 -7.01
N ALA A 61 10.79 -17.47 -6.46
CA ALA A 61 11.50 -18.66 -6.97
C ALA A 61 11.26 -18.93 -8.47
N SER A 62 10.11 -18.53 -9.00
CA SER A 62 9.76 -18.62 -10.42
C SER A 62 10.63 -17.79 -11.37
N LEU A 63 11.40 -16.84 -10.84
CA LEU A 63 12.32 -15.99 -11.61
C LEU A 63 13.78 -16.48 -11.55
N LEU A 64 14.08 -17.54 -10.77
CA LEU A 64 15.42 -18.14 -10.72
C LEU A 64 15.88 -18.58 -12.11
N GLY A 65 17.15 -18.34 -12.41
CA GLY A 65 17.77 -18.63 -13.70
C GLY A 65 17.46 -17.61 -14.81
N ARG A 66 16.52 -16.67 -14.60
CA ARG A 66 16.21 -15.62 -15.58
C ARG A 66 17.12 -14.42 -15.41
N ARG A 67 17.26 -13.65 -16.50
CA ARG A 67 17.88 -12.33 -16.48
C ARG A 67 16.80 -11.25 -16.53
N VAL A 68 16.73 -10.41 -15.51
CA VAL A 68 15.61 -9.49 -15.33
C VAL A 68 16.05 -8.10 -14.87
N ALA A 69 15.23 -7.10 -15.19
CA ALA A 69 15.33 -5.74 -14.67
C ALA A 69 14.02 -5.37 -13.96
N ILE A 70 14.10 -4.66 -12.83
CA ILE A 70 12.91 -4.15 -12.12
C ILE A 70 12.82 -2.65 -12.33
N TYR A 71 11.60 -2.18 -12.54
CA TYR A 71 11.28 -0.77 -12.68
C TYR A 71 10.18 -0.37 -11.71
N CYS A 72 10.19 0.90 -11.30
CA CYS A 72 9.18 1.48 -10.42
C CYS A 72 8.81 2.89 -10.89
N ASN A 73 7.55 3.29 -10.74
CA ASN A 73 7.09 4.66 -11.00
C ASN A 73 7.07 5.56 -9.76
N TYR A 74 7.69 5.14 -8.66
CA TYR A 74 7.94 6.03 -7.53
C TYR A 74 8.86 7.18 -7.99
N PRO A 75 8.49 8.44 -7.74
CA PRO A 75 9.27 9.57 -8.23
C PRO A 75 10.65 9.60 -7.57
N ALA A 76 11.67 9.95 -8.34
CA ALA A 76 12.97 10.27 -7.77
C ALA A 76 12.87 11.52 -6.89
N ASP A 77 13.81 11.70 -5.96
CA ASP A 77 13.82 12.82 -5.03
C ASP A 77 13.66 14.16 -5.75
N GLY A 78 12.68 14.95 -5.31
CA GLY A 78 12.36 16.26 -5.88
C GLY A 78 11.61 16.25 -7.21
N LYS A 79 11.23 15.09 -7.77
CA LYS A 79 10.40 15.00 -8.97
C LYS A 79 8.93 14.80 -8.63
N GLU A 80 8.05 15.29 -9.52
CA GLU A 80 6.64 14.99 -9.44
C GLU A 80 6.34 13.56 -9.88
N PHE A 81 5.29 12.97 -9.29
CA PHE A 81 4.82 11.66 -9.67
C PHE A 81 4.19 11.68 -11.07
N ASN A 82 4.64 10.78 -11.94
CA ASN A 82 4.02 10.50 -13.23
C ASN A 82 3.83 8.99 -13.41
N ARG A 83 2.58 8.55 -13.56
CA ARG A 83 2.20 7.13 -13.66
C ARG A 83 2.91 6.38 -14.80
N HIS A 84 3.30 7.08 -15.86
CA HIS A 84 3.91 6.51 -17.06
C HIS A 84 5.44 6.59 -17.07
N VAL A 85 6.04 7.26 -16.08
CA VAL A 85 7.49 7.39 -15.98
C VAL A 85 8.00 6.38 -14.97
N TYR A 86 8.91 5.52 -15.42
CA TYR A 86 9.50 4.48 -14.60
C TYR A 86 11.01 4.65 -14.50
N THR A 87 11.54 4.40 -13.32
CA THR A 87 12.98 4.37 -13.05
C THR A 87 13.40 2.92 -12.84
N GLN A 88 14.51 2.53 -13.45
CA GLN A 88 15.11 1.23 -13.21
C GLN A 88 15.69 1.19 -11.80
N LEU A 89 15.40 0.12 -11.06
CA LEU A 89 15.92 -0.09 -9.73
C LEU A 89 17.29 -0.78 -9.76
N GLN A 90 18.09 -0.49 -8.74
CA GLN A 90 19.38 -1.11 -8.53
C GLN A 90 19.23 -2.37 -7.67
N TRP A 91 19.88 -3.45 -8.12
CA TRP A 91 19.89 -4.72 -7.43
C TRP A 91 20.95 -4.74 -6.33
N CYS A 92 20.60 -5.31 -5.19
CA CYS A 92 21.45 -5.55 -4.04
C CYS A 92 21.57 -7.05 -3.77
N SER A 93 22.75 -7.48 -3.32
CA SER A 93 22.98 -8.81 -2.77
C SER A 93 22.24 -8.98 -1.43
N PRO A 94 22.13 -10.21 -0.90
CA PRO A 94 21.59 -10.44 0.44
C PRO A 94 22.33 -9.63 1.53
N THR A 95 23.62 -9.35 1.30
CA THR A 95 24.49 -8.55 2.18
C THR A 95 24.38 -7.04 1.94
N GLY A 96 23.51 -6.57 1.04
CA GLY A 96 23.31 -5.15 0.71
C GLY A 96 24.36 -4.54 -0.22
N THR A 97 25.21 -5.36 -0.83
CA THR A 97 26.19 -4.89 -1.82
C THR A 97 25.51 -4.70 -3.17
N LEU A 98 25.74 -3.59 -3.85
CA LEU A 98 25.21 -3.37 -5.19
C LEU A 98 25.70 -4.44 -6.16
N LEU A 99 24.78 -5.13 -6.81
CA LEU A 99 25.08 -6.11 -7.84
C LEU A 99 25.40 -5.36 -9.13
N SER A 100 26.70 -5.30 -9.44
CA SER A 100 27.18 -4.63 -10.65
C SER A 100 26.62 -5.32 -11.89
N GLN A 101 25.98 -4.54 -12.74
CA GLN A 101 25.47 -4.98 -14.04
C GLN A 101 26.64 -5.43 -14.90
N SER A 102 26.83 -6.75 -15.03
CA SER A 102 27.91 -7.31 -15.83
C SER A 102 27.83 -6.77 -17.26
N GLY A 103 28.84 -6.01 -17.69
CA GLY A 103 28.93 -5.46 -19.04
C GLY A 103 27.98 -4.31 -19.37
N GLY A 104 27.42 -3.60 -18.37
CA GLY A 104 26.49 -2.48 -18.62
C GLY A 104 25.09 -2.89 -19.06
N SER A 105 24.75 -4.19 -18.97
CA SER A 105 23.40 -4.67 -19.25
C SER A 105 22.45 -4.34 -18.09
N LYS A 106 21.30 -3.74 -18.40
CA LYS A 106 20.24 -3.47 -17.43
C LYS A 106 19.67 -4.74 -16.74
N PHE A 107 19.92 -5.92 -17.29
CA PHE A 107 19.38 -7.20 -16.80
C PHE A 107 20.38 -7.95 -15.91
N VAL A 108 19.93 -8.31 -14.70
CA VAL A 108 20.71 -9.09 -13.73
C VAL A 108 20.25 -10.55 -13.74
N SER A 109 21.20 -11.48 -13.70
CA SER A 109 20.94 -12.91 -13.59
C SER A 109 20.53 -13.26 -12.16
N ILE A 110 19.29 -13.73 -12.00
CA ILE A 110 18.72 -14.10 -10.72
C ILE A 110 19.19 -15.52 -10.37
N ARG A 111 20.15 -15.61 -9.45
CA ARG A 111 20.71 -16.87 -8.95
C ARG A 111 20.23 -17.22 -7.54
N ASP A 112 19.67 -16.24 -6.85
CA ASP A 112 19.21 -16.31 -5.46
C ASP A 112 17.93 -15.47 -5.34
N VAL A 113 17.01 -15.87 -4.47
CA VAL A 113 15.77 -15.15 -4.16
C VAL A 113 15.98 -14.05 -3.11
N ASP A 114 17.13 -14.05 -2.43
CA ASP A 114 17.48 -13.07 -1.41
C ASP A 114 18.12 -11.79 -1.98
N CYS A 115 18.34 -11.69 -3.30
CA CYS A 115 18.67 -10.41 -3.92
C CYS A 115 17.42 -9.51 -3.99
N TYR A 116 17.61 -8.20 -3.86
CA TYR A 116 16.48 -7.27 -3.77
C TYR A 116 16.79 -5.91 -4.37
N CYS A 117 15.74 -5.17 -4.69
CA CYS A 117 15.75 -3.76 -5.03
C CYS A 117 15.10 -2.96 -3.91
N THR A 118 15.73 -1.89 -3.46
CA THR A 118 15.23 -1.07 -2.35
C THR A 118 14.53 0.19 -2.84
N VAL A 119 13.38 0.51 -2.27
CA VAL A 119 12.72 1.81 -2.44
C VAL A 119 12.24 2.32 -1.08
N HIS A 120 12.52 3.59 -0.78
CA HIS A 120 12.03 4.27 0.42
C HIS A 120 10.80 5.10 0.07
N LEU A 121 9.65 4.74 0.62
CA LEU A 121 8.36 5.29 0.23
C LEU A 121 7.87 6.37 1.22
N ASN A 122 8.28 7.61 0.99
CA ASN A 122 7.99 8.75 1.88
C ASN A 122 6.70 9.51 1.52
N HIS A 123 6.19 9.29 0.32
CA HIS A 123 5.01 9.98 -0.20
C HIS A 123 3.84 9.02 -0.33
N SER A 124 2.68 9.43 0.17
CA SER A 124 1.42 8.70 -0.03
C SER A 124 1.05 8.69 -1.51
N GLY A 125 0.59 7.55 -2.00
CA GLY A 125 0.30 7.37 -3.42
C GLY A 125 0.12 5.89 -3.78
N ALA A 126 -0.18 5.64 -5.04
CA ALA A 126 -0.23 4.30 -5.60
C ALA A 126 0.93 4.13 -6.58
N TYR A 127 1.81 3.17 -6.30
CA TYR A 127 3.01 2.91 -7.09
C TYR A 127 2.97 1.50 -7.66
N HIS A 128 3.59 1.35 -8.83
CA HIS A 128 3.65 0.11 -9.58
C HIS A 128 5.09 -0.28 -9.79
N PHE A 129 5.36 -1.57 -9.57
CA PHE A 129 6.63 -2.22 -9.83
C PHE A 129 6.41 -3.24 -10.92
N TYR A 130 7.29 -3.29 -11.91
CA TYR A 130 7.25 -4.36 -12.90
C TYR A 130 8.63 -4.91 -13.21
N VAL A 131 8.63 -6.12 -13.73
CA VAL A 131 9.80 -6.85 -14.19
C VAL A 131 9.80 -6.90 -15.71
N GLN A 132 10.97 -6.60 -16.30
CA GLN A 132 11.27 -6.86 -17.70
C GLN A 132 12.24 -8.05 -17.82
N TYR A 133 11.97 -9.00 -18.72
CA TYR A 133 12.89 -10.11 -19.02
C TYR A 133 13.83 -9.77 -20.17
N GLU A 134 15.07 -10.25 -20.09
CA GLU A 134 16.00 -10.16 -21.22
C GLU A 134 15.49 -11.01 -22.40
N GLY A 135 15.41 -10.41 -23.58
CA GLY A 135 14.95 -11.07 -24.81
C GLY A 135 13.43 -11.20 -24.97
N ALA A 136 12.63 -10.71 -24.02
CA ALA A 136 11.18 -10.58 -24.20
C ALA A 136 10.82 -9.28 -24.93
N GLU A 137 9.61 -9.22 -25.50
CA GLU A 137 9.04 -7.98 -26.04
C GLU A 137 9.03 -6.87 -24.98
N GLU A 138 9.10 -5.61 -25.44
CA GLU A 138 9.03 -4.47 -24.54
C GLU A 138 7.69 -4.44 -23.80
N GLY A 139 7.76 -4.37 -22.47
CA GLY A 139 6.60 -4.31 -21.62
C GLY A 139 6.78 -5.05 -20.29
N PRO A 140 5.79 -4.94 -19.38
CA PRO A 140 5.81 -5.64 -18.11
C PRO A 140 5.43 -7.13 -18.29
N GLN A 141 6.31 -8.04 -17.88
CA GLN A 141 5.99 -9.47 -17.84
C GLN A 141 5.45 -9.95 -16.50
N ALA A 142 5.75 -9.21 -15.43
CA ALA A 142 5.25 -9.42 -14.09
C ALA A 142 5.32 -8.10 -13.30
N GLY A 143 4.60 -7.98 -12.19
CA GLY A 143 4.59 -6.78 -11.38
C GLY A 143 3.78 -6.88 -10.10
N LEU A 144 3.74 -5.78 -9.36
CA LEU A 144 2.93 -5.60 -8.18
C LEU A 144 2.55 -4.13 -7.97
N TYR A 145 1.45 -3.91 -7.24
CA TYR A 145 0.98 -2.58 -6.87
C TYR A 145 1.08 -2.38 -5.36
N VAL A 146 1.62 -1.23 -4.96
CA VAL A 146 1.66 -0.80 -3.57
C VAL A 146 0.87 0.49 -3.40
N GLN A 147 0.13 0.60 -2.31
CA GLN A 147 -0.53 1.82 -1.87
C GLN A 147 0.11 2.30 -0.58
N VAL A 148 0.72 3.49 -0.61
CA VAL A 148 1.22 4.17 0.57
C VAL A 148 0.12 5.05 1.12
N GLU A 149 -0.31 4.75 2.33
CA GLU A 149 -1.42 5.44 2.98
C GLU A 149 -1.11 6.92 3.26
N PRO A 150 -2.10 7.82 3.14
CA PRO A 150 -1.96 9.17 3.64
C PRO A 150 -1.85 9.19 5.17
N SER A 151 -1.23 10.25 5.69
CA SER A 151 -1.28 10.56 7.12
C SER A 151 -2.21 11.75 7.29
N LEU A 152 -3.22 11.60 8.14
CA LEU A 152 -4.20 12.64 8.46
C LEU A 152 -3.93 13.14 9.87
N THR A 153 -4.07 14.45 10.07
CA THR A 153 -3.93 15.09 11.38
C THR A 153 -5.14 15.97 11.66
N VAL A 154 -5.63 15.95 12.90
CA VAL A 154 -6.77 16.75 13.35
C VAL A 154 -6.41 17.50 14.63
N GLY A 155 -7.05 18.64 14.88
CA GLY A 155 -6.74 19.51 16.02
C GLY A 155 -5.76 20.64 15.65
N LYS A 156 -5.37 21.43 16.65
CA LYS A 156 -4.44 22.56 16.52
C LYS A 156 -3.55 22.67 17.76
N GLY A 157 -2.31 23.13 17.59
CA GLY A 157 -1.35 23.29 18.69
C GLY A 157 -1.18 21.99 19.47
N ASP A 158 -1.31 22.06 20.79
CA ASP A 158 -1.13 20.93 21.71
C ASP A 158 -2.19 19.82 21.55
N SER A 159 -3.31 20.11 20.87
CA SER A 159 -4.37 19.12 20.56
C SER A 159 -4.18 18.41 19.22
N LEU A 160 -3.10 18.73 18.47
CA LEU A 160 -2.81 18.10 17.19
C LEU A 160 -2.54 16.61 17.41
N THR A 161 -3.35 15.77 16.78
CA THR A 161 -3.20 14.32 16.84
C THR A 161 -3.27 13.70 15.45
N VAL A 162 -2.55 12.60 15.28
CA VAL A 162 -2.67 11.77 14.07
C VAL A 162 -4.02 11.06 14.13
N LEU A 163 -4.80 11.14 13.05
CA LEU A 163 -6.05 10.41 12.88
C LEU A 163 -5.77 9.10 12.14
N PRO A 164 -5.85 7.94 12.81
CA PRO A 164 -5.78 6.65 12.12
C PRO A 164 -6.88 6.53 11.06
N LEU A 165 -6.57 5.95 9.91
CA LEU A 165 -7.56 5.78 8.84
C LEU A 165 -8.76 4.91 9.28
N GLU A 166 -8.51 3.91 10.12
CA GLU A 166 -9.55 3.06 10.73
C GLU A 166 -10.43 3.81 11.75
N ALA A 167 -9.98 4.97 12.22
CA ALA A 167 -10.72 5.80 13.16
C ALA A 167 -11.55 6.90 12.47
N ILE A 168 -11.61 6.91 11.13
CA ILE A 168 -12.40 7.87 10.37
C ILE A 168 -13.90 7.64 10.62
N ARG A 169 -14.57 8.68 11.09
CA ARG A 169 -16.02 8.79 11.26
C ARG A 169 -16.50 9.94 10.41
N CYS A 170 -16.97 9.60 9.21
CA CYS A 170 -17.35 10.57 8.18
C CYS A 170 -18.86 10.81 8.15
N GLN A 171 -19.28 12.08 8.17
CA GLN A 171 -20.66 12.46 7.89
C GLN A 171 -20.76 13.08 6.50
N THR A 172 -21.64 12.54 5.66
CA THR A 172 -21.97 13.16 4.36
C THR A 172 -23.05 14.22 4.54
N VAL A 173 -22.81 15.39 3.95
CA VAL A 173 -23.72 16.53 3.96
C VAL A 173 -24.07 16.93 2.52
N ILE A 174 -25.36 17.07 2.24
CA ILE A 174 -25.85 17.52 0.93
C ILE A 174 -25.81 19.05 0.90
N ALA A 175 -24.86 19.62 0.17
CA ALA A 175 -24.58 21.07 0.13
C ALA A 175 -25.83 21.91 -0.19
N LYS A 176 -26.65 21.48 -1.17
CA LYS A 176 -27.89 22.20 -1.54
C LYS A 176 -28.96 22.26 -0.44
N LEU A 177 -28.88 21.41 0.59
CA LEU A 177 -29.81 21.40 1.73
C LEU A 177 -29.25 22.14 2.96
N MET A 178 -28.02 22.65 2.87
CA MET A 178 -27.39 23.40 3.95
C MET A 178 -27.86 24.86 4.02
N GLY A 179 -28.67 25.33 3.08
CA GLY A 179 -29.10 26.72 3.00
C GLY A 179 -27.91 27.67 2.74
N PRO A 180 -28.06 28.98 3.01
CA PRO A 180 -26.99 29.95 2.82
C PRO A 180 -25.74 29.61 3.66
N VAL A 181 -24.55 29.87 3.13
CA VAL A 181 -23.23 29.54 3.74
C VAL A 181 -23.12 30.02 5.19
N GLY A 182 -23.65 31.20 5.51
CA GLY A 182 -23.66 31.74 6.88
C GLY A 182 -24.40 30.87 7.91
N SER A 183 -25.26 29.95 7.47
CA SER A 183 -25.97 29.01 8.34
C SER A 183 -25.28 27.65 8.51
N TRP A 184 -24.16 27.40 7.81
CA TRP A 184 -23.53 26.08 7.75
C TRP A 184 -22.88 25.68 9.07
N GLU A 185 -22.21 26.61 9.77
CA GLU A 185 -21.50 26.30 11.01
C GLU A 185 -22.43 25.67 12.06
N ALA A 186 -23.61 26.26 12.27
CA ALA A 186 -24.59 25.76 13.24
C ALA A 186 -25.05 24.33 12.89
N LYS A 187 -25.20 24.02 11.60
CA LYS A 187 -25.59 22.69 11.11
C LYS A 187 -24.45 21.68 11.24
N LEU A 188 -23.22 22.09 10.92
CA LEU A 188 -22.02 21.25 11.04
C LEU A 188 -21.63 21.01 12.50
N ARG A 189 -22.00 21.90 13.43
CA ARG A 189 -21.78 21.69 14.87
C ARG A 189 -22.39 20.39 15.36
N VAL A 190 -23.57 20.03 14.86
CA VAL A 190 -24.23 18.75 15.21
C VAL A 190 -23.33 17.55 14.90
N ALA A 191 -22.61 17.58 13.78
CA ALA A 191 -21.64 16.54 13.40
C ALA A 191 -20.52 16.40 14.44
N LYS A 192 -19.92 17.54 14.80
CA LYS A 192 -18.84 17.60 15.77
C LYS A 192 -19.27 17.06 17.14
N GLU A 193 -20.40 17.55 17.66
CA GLU A 193 -20.91 17.14 18.98
C GLU A 193 -21.39 15.68 18.99
N SER A 194 -21.71 15.11 17.82
CA SER A 194 -22.01 13.68 17.64
C SER A 194 -20.76 12.79 17.48
N GLY A 195 -19.55 13.38 17.51
CA GLY A 195 -18.29 12.65 17.45
C GLY A 195 -17.82 12.25 16.04
N TYR A 196 -18.31 12.89 14.98
CA TYR A 196 -17.74 12.77 13.64
C TYR A 196 -16.44 13.59 13.54
N ASN A 197 -15.46 13.07 12.78
CA ASN A 197 -14.15 13.69 12.62
C ASN A 197 -13.80 14.02 11.15
N VAL A 198 -14.68 13.67 10.20
CA VAL A 198 -14.60 14.06 8.80
C VAL A 198 -15.98 14.49 8.31
N ILE A 199 -16.04 15.58 7.56
CA ILE A 199 -17.24 15.99 6.82
C ILE A 199 -16.99 15.79 5.33
N HIS A 200 -17.83 15.00 4.69
CA HIS A 200 -17.86 14.87 3.25
C HIS A 200 -18.99 15.72 2.70
N PHE A 201 -18.66 16.74 1.92
CA PHE A 201 -19.66 17.53 1.20
C PHE A 201 -19.94 16.88 -0.16
N THR A 202 -21.21 16.77 -0.53
CA THR A 202 -21.54 16.69 -1.96
C THR A 202 -20.96 17.91 -2.68
N PRO A 203 -20.68 17.85 -3.99
CA PRO A 203 -20.17 19.01 -4.74
C PRO A 203 -20.91 20.31 -4.38
N ILE A 204 -20.13 21.34 -4.02
CA ILE A 204 -20.60 22.65 -3.52
C ILE A 204 -20.70 23.63 -4.69
#